data_AF-A0A1A9VGZ7-F1
#
_entry.id   AF-A0A1A9VGZ7-F1
#
_cell.length_a   1.000
_cell.length_b   1.000
_cell.length_c   1.000
_cell.angle_alpha   90.00
_cell.angle_beta   90.00
_cell.angle_gamma   90.00
#
_symmetry.space_group_name_H-M   'P 1'
#
loop_
_entity.id
_entity.type
_entity.pdbx_description
1 polymer ?
#
loop_
_entity_poly.entity_id
_entity_poly.type
_entity_poly.pdbx_seq_one_letter_code
_entity_poly.pdbx_strand_id
1 'polypeptide(L)'
;MYGYGDYIKHPVLYELSHKYGFTDNLPESALPDRLEEIKEAIRREIRKELKIKEGAEKLREVAKDRRSLNDVATIVKKSNSKIAELKSELQELESQILLTQGNTAVTNNGRDILLPNALSQGSLGSNSLSGDRNNGGSGDGLISGGHEQLSANDKLMLSLEKQLNIEMKVKNGAENMIQSLQSGHYGRDKKLLAEAQQMLTDSKAKIEFLRLRILKVKQNKEHANKLAAQIVANAEENGGSGVGGVGGLMPQRLETSLEERIEELRHRLRIEAAVVDGAKNVIRILQNNKVPDKKALQEVTSTHSK
;
A
#
# COMPACT_ATOMS: atom_id res chain seq x y z
N MET A 1 -41.50 12.46 8.84
CA MET A 1 -40.45 13.17 8.07
C MET A 1 -39.23 12.26 8.02
N TYR A 2 -39.14 11.41 7.00
CA TYR A 2 -37.96 10.57 6.78
C TYR A 2 -36.86 11.48 6.23
N GLY A 3 -35.78 11.62 6.99
CA GLY A 3 -34.63 12.44 6.62
C GLY A 3 -33.92 11.85 5.41
N TYR A 4 -34.02 12.54 4.28
CA TYR A 4 -33.19 12.36 3.09
C TYR A 4 -31.76 12.84 3.37
N GLY A 5 -31.03 12.14 4.25
CA GLY A 5 -29.70 12.52 4.71
C GLY A 5 -28.62 11.45 4.58
N ASP A 6 -28.97 10.17 4.55
CA ASP A 6 -27.98 9.08 4.59
C ASP A 6 -27.54 8.59 3.20
N TYR A 7 -27.63 9.47 2.19
CA TYR A 7 -27.12 9.14 0.86
C TYR A 7 -25.59 9.13 0.86
N ILE A 8 -25.09 7.89 0.96
CA ILE A 8 -23.85 7.38 0.38
C ILE A 8 -22.58 7.73 1.18
N LYS A 9 -22.38 7.04 2.31
CA LYS A 9 -21.05 6.91 2.93
C LYS A 9 -20.03 6.23 1.99
N HIS A 10 -20.49 5.41 1.05
CA HIS A 10 -19.64 4.61 0.17
C HIS A 10 -20.20 4.50 -1.26
N PRO A 11 -19.91 5.46 -2.17
CA PRO A 11 -20.48 5.48 -3.53
C PRO A 11 -20.02 4.30 -4.38
N VAL A 12 -18.73 3.99 -4.31
CA VAL A 12 -18.12 2.87 -5.03
C VAL A 12 -18.69 1.53 -4.56
N LEU A 13 -18.85 1.33 -3.25
CA LEU A 13 -19.49 0.14 -2.69
C LEU A 13 -20.94 -0.03 -3.17
N TYR A 14 -21.71 1.05 -3.26
CA TYR A 14 -23.09 1.02 -3.74
C TYR A 14 -23.15 0.62 -5.22
N GLU A 15 -22.33 1.26 -6.06
CA GLU A 15 -22.26 0.97 -7.49
C GLU A 15 -21.80 -0.47 -7.78
N LEU A 16 -20.73 -0.92 -7.12
CA LEU A 16 -20.21 -2.28 -7.30
C LEU A 16 -21.12 -3.33 -6.65
N SER A 17 -21.77 -3.04 -5.52
CA SER A 17 -22.78 -3.94 -4.95
C SER A 17 -23.92 -4.17 -5.93
N HIS A 18 -24.48 -3.11 -6.51
CA HIS A 18 -25.53 -3.25 -7.50
C HIS A 18 -25.05 -4.03 -8.74
N LYS A 19 -23.82 -3.78 -9.21
CA LYS A 19 -23.23 -4.46 -10.36
C LYS A 19 -22.98 -5.96 -10.16
N TYR A 20 -22.61 -6.37 -8.94
CA TYR A 20 -22.28 -7.76 -8.61
C TYR A 20 -23.44 -8.51 -7.91
N GLY A 21 -24.64 -7.91 -7.80
CA GLY A 21 -25.86 -8.58 -7.34
C GLY A 21 -26.03 -8.64 -5.82
N PHE A 22 -25.60 -7.59 -5.15
CA PHE A 22 -25.31 -7.53 -3.73
C PHE A 22 -26.23 -6.46 -3.09
N THR A 23 -26.97 -6.79 -2.02
CA THR A 23 -28.03 -5.92 -1.46
C THR A 23 -27.53 -4.75 -0.61
N ASP A 24 -28.16 -3.58 -0.72
CA ASP A 24 -27.72 -2.31 -0.11
C ASP A 24 -28.07 -2.13 1.38
N ASN A 25 -28.78 -3.09 1.98
CA ASN A 25 -29.41 -2.94 3.29
C ASN A 25 -28.75 -3.80 4.40
N LEU A 26 -27.42 -3.88 4.42
CA LEU A 26 -26.67 -4.67 5.41
C LEU A 26 -26.14 -3.77 6.54
N PRO A 27 -26.16 -4.22 7.82
CA PRO A 27 -25.59 -3.46 8.93
C PRO A 27 -24.10 -3.15 8.68
N GLU A 28 -23.66 -1.96 9.12
CA GLU A 28 -22.29 -1.44 8.97
C GLU A 28 -21.21 -2.43 9.46
N SER A 29 -21.56 -3.34 10.38
CA SER A 29 -20.70 -4.42 10.89
C SER A 29 -20.38 -5.53 9.87
N ALA A 30 -21.21 -5.71 8.84
CA ALA A 30 -21.04 -6.71 7.78
C ALA A 30 -20.40 -6.13 6.51
N LEU A 31 -20.06 -4.83 6.50
CA LEU A 31 -19.39 -4.16 5.39
C LEU A 31 -18.01 -4.76 5.05
N PRO A 32 -17.15 -5.16 6.01
CA PRO A 32 -15.85 -5.74 5.68
C PRO A 32 -15.96 -7.06 4.90
N ASP A 33 -16.85 -7.95 5.32
CA ASP A 33 -17.09 -9.23 4.65
C ASP A 33 -17.64 -9.01 3.24
N ARG A 34 -18.54 -8.03 3.10
CA ARG A 34 -19.13 -7.65 1.81
C ARG A 34 -18.11 -7.04 0.85
N LEU A 35 -17.22 -6.20 1.35
CA LEU A 35 -16.12 -5.61 0.57
C LEU A 35 -15.16 -6.71 0.08
N GLU A 36 -14.85 -7.70 0.91
CA GLU A 36 -14.01 -8.83 0.48
C GLU A 36 -14.74 -9.75 -0.51
N GLU A 37 -16.06 -9.91 -0.40
CA GLU A 37 -16.86 -10.69 -1.35
C GLU A 37 -16.91 -10.05 -2.75
N ILE A 38 -17.12 -8.73 -2.83
CA ILE A 38 -17.09 -7.95 -4.08
C ILE A 38 -15.69 -8.00 -4.69
N LYS A 39 -14.65 -7.86 -3.86
CA LYS A 39 -13.25 -7.94 -4.28
C LYS A 39 -12.91 -9.32 -4.86
N GLU A 40 -13.38 -10.38 -4.23
CA GLU A 40 -13.18 -11.74 -4.75
C GLU A 40 -14.01 -12.01 -6.00
N ALA A 41 -15.21 -11.42 -6.13
CA ALA A 41 -15.98 -11.45 -7.37
C ALA A 41 -15.22 -10.80 -8.53
N ILE A 42 -14.66 -9.60 -8.34
CA ILE A 42 -13.85 -8.90 -9.34
C ILE A 42 -12.60 -9.73 -9.70
N ARG A 43 -11.87 -10.27 -8.71
CA ARG A 43 -10.71 -11.14 -8.94
C ARG A 43 -11.07 -12.39 -9.74
N ARG A 44 -12.21 -13.00 -9.45
CA ARG A 44 -12.72 -14.17 -10.19
C ARG A 44 -13.03 -13.81 -11.64
N GLU A 45 -13.64 -12.65 -11.89
CA GLU A 45 -13.92 -12.13 -13.22
C GLU A 45 -12.62 -11.87 -14.01
N ILE A 46 -11.61 -11.26 -13.39
CA ILE A 46 -10.27 -11.06 -13.99
C ILE A 46 -9.65 -12.39 -14.41
N ARG A 47 -9.69 -13.41 -13.53
CA ARG A 47 -9.15 -14.75 -13.85
C ARG A 47 -9.90 -15.40 -15.02
N LYS A 48 -11.24 -15.26 -15.08
CA LYS A 48 -12.04 -15.77 -16.20
C LYS A 48 -11.66 -15.06 -17.51
N GLU A 49 -11.56 -13.74 -17.50
CA GLU A 49 -11.24 -12.94 -18.68
C GLU A 49 -9.82 -13.19 -19.18
N LEU A 50 -8.85 -13.40 -18.28
CA LEU A 50 -7.50 -13.83 -18.64
C LEU A 50 -7.48 -15.20 -19.33
N LYS A 51 -8.25 -16.18 -18.84
CA LYS A 51 -8.38 -17.48 -19.50
C LYS A 51 -9.00 -17.37 -20.89
N ILE A 52 -9.99 -16.49 -21.07
CA ILE A 52 -10.59 -16.21 -22.39
C ILE A 52 -9.53 -15.61 -23.32
N LYS A 53 -8.78 -14.61 -22.85
CA LYS A 53 -7.70 -13.99 -23.61
C LYS A 53 -6.62 -15.00 -24.00
N GLU A 54 -6.15 -15.83 -23.07
CA GLU A 54 -5.16 -16.88 -23.34
C GLU A 54 -5.70 -17.91 -24.35
N GLY A 55 -6.97 -18.30 -24.23
CA GLY A 55 -7.63 -19.18 -25.20
C GLY A 55 -7.69 -18.55 -26.59
N ALA A 56 -8.04 -17.26 -26.69
CA ALA A 56 -8.06 -16.52 -27.94
C ALA A 56 -6.66 -16.37 -28.56
N GLU A 57 -5.63 -16.10 -27.75
CA GLU A 57 -4.24 -16.05 -28.21
C GLU A 57 -3.79 -17.41 -28.80
N LYS A 58 -4.10 -18.52 -28.14
CA LYS A 58 -3.84 -19.87 -28.67
C LYS A 58 -4.61 -20.14 -29.96
N LEU A 59 -5.87 -19.70 -30.05
CA LEU A 59 -6.66 -19.78 -31.28
C LEU A 59 -6.03 -18.94 -32.41
N ARG A 60 -5.40 -17.80 -32.09
CA ARG A 60 -4.68 -16.97 -33.07
C ARG A 60 -3.49 -17.69 -33.68
N GLU A 61 -2.79 -18.53 -32.92
CA GLU A 61 -1.63 -19.29 -33.40
C GLU A 61 -2.01 -20.39 -34.40
N VAL A 62 -3.18 -21.00 -34.23
CA VAL A 62 -3.66 -22.09 -35.10
C VAL A 62 -4.54 -21.62 -36.25
N ALA A 63 -5.11 -20.42 -36.15
CA ALA A 63 -5.93 -19.81 -37.18
C ALA A 63 -5.11 -19.44 -38.43
N LYS A 64 -5.60 -19.84 -39.62
CA LYS A 64 -4.94 -19.55 -40.90
C LYS A 64 -5.80 -18.69 -41.83
N ASP A 65 -7.12 -18.66 -41.63
CA ASP A 65 -8.03 -17.88 -42.46
C ASP A 65 -8.20 -16.45 -41.93
N ARG A 66 -8.44 -15.51 -42.85
CA ARG A 66 -8.51 -14.08 -42.53
C ARG A 66 -9.70 -13.73 -41.62
N ARG A 67 -10.78 -14.51 -41.68
CA ARG A 67 -12.01 -14.22 -40.92
C ARG A 67 -11.82 -14.61 -39.46
N SER A 68 -11.34 -15.82 -39.18
CA SER A 68 -11.05 -16.27 -37.82
C SER A 68 -9.98 -15.41 -37.14
N LEU A 69 -8.95 -14.97 -37.85
CA LEU A 69 -7.94 -14.05 -37.31
C LEU A 69 -8.55 -12.71 -36.87
N ASN A 70 -9.50 -12.17 -37.63
CA ASN A 70 -10.20 -10.93 -37.27
C ASN A 70 -11.14 -11.12 -36.08
N ASP A 71 -11.86 -12.24 -36.02
CA ASP A 71 -12.75 -12.56 -34.90
C ASP A 71 -11.94 -12.73 -33.61
N VAL A 72 -10.83 -13.47 -33.67
CA VAL A 72 -9.89 -13.65 -32.56
C VAL A 72 -9.27 -12.32 -32.12
N ALA A 73 -8.85 -11.46 -33.06
CA ALA A 73 -8.32 -10.13 -32.73
C ALA A 73 -9.36 -9.26 -32.00
N THR A 74 -10.64 -9.36 -32.40
CA THR A 74 -11.75 -8.67 -31.74
C THR A 74 -11.96 -9.20 -30.32
N ILE A 75 -11.90 -10.52 -30.10
CA ILE A 75 -11.99 -11.13 -28.78
C ILE A 75 -10.84 -10.67 -27.88
N VAL A 76 -9.59 -10.74 -28.36
CA VAL A 76 -8.42 -10.29 -27.60
C VAL A 76 -8.53 -8.81 -27.22
N LYS A 77 -8.99 -7.96 -28.15
CA LYS A 77 -9.19 -6.54 -27.88
C LYS A 77 -10.26 -6.31 -26.79
N LYS A 78 -11.42 -6.97 -26.91
CA LYS A 78 -12.49 -6.88 -25.90
C LYS A 78 -12.05 -7.38 -24.53
N SER A 79 -11.37 -8.52 -24.46
CA SER A 79 -10.86 -9.06 -23.20
C SER A 79 -9.79 -8.17 -22.58
N ASN A 80 -8.93 -7.53 -23.38
CA ASN A 80 -7.97 -6.55 -22.85
C ASN A 80 -8.65 -5.34 -22.22
N SER A 81 -9.65 -4.76 -22.89
CA SER A 81 -10.45 -3.65 -22.33
C SER A 81 -11.14 -4.06 -21.04
N LYS A 82 -11.82 -5.21 -21.02
CA LYS A 82 -12.52 -5.70 -19.84
C LYS A 82 -11.57 -6.01 -18.67
N ILE A 83 -10.38 -6.55 -18.92
CA ILE A 83 -9.35 -6.73 -17.87
C ILE A 83 -8.90 -5.39 -17.29
N ALA A 84 -8.75 -4.35 -18.12
CA ALA A 84 -8.35 -3.03 -17.65
C ALA A 84 -9.44 -2.38 -16.77
N GLU A 85 -10.70 -2.48 -17.19
CA GLU A 85 -11.87 -2.02 -16.41
C GLU A 85 -11.96 -2.74 -15.06
N LEU A 86 -11.91 -4.07 -15.05
CA LEU A 86 -11.97 -4.85 -13.81
C LEU A 86 -10.81 -4.56 -12.85
N LYS A 87 -9.61 -4.28 -13.39
CA LYS A 87 -8.48 -3.84 -12.57
C LYS A 87 -8.71 -2.46 -11.96
N SER A 88 -9.33 -1.55 -12.72
CA SER A 88 -9.71 -0.22 -12.22
C SER A 88 -10.74 -0.33 -11.10
N GLU A 89 -11.80 -1.13 -11.28
CA GLU A 89 -12.83 -1.38 -10.25
C GLU A 89 -12.20 -1.98 -8.98
N LEU A 90 -11.28 -2.94 -9.12
CA LEU A 90 -10.57 -3.53 -7.99
C LEU A 90 -9.74 -2.48 -7.23
N GLN A 91 -9.01 -1.63 -7.96
CA GLN A 91 -8.20 -0.57 -7.37
C GLN A 91 -9.07 0.47 -6.65
N GLU A 92 -10.21 0.82 -7.23
CA GLU A 92 -11.16 1.78 -6.64
C GLU A 92 -11.76 1.23 -5.33
N LEU A 93 -12.15 -0.05 -5.32
CA LEU A 93 -12.63 -0.74 -4.13
C LEU A 93 -11.54 -0.82 -3.04
N GLU A 94 -10.31 -1.17 -3.40
CA GLU A 94 -9.18 -1.22 -2.48
C GLU A 94 -8.85 0.15 -1.89
N SER A 95 -8.95 1.22 -2.70
CA SER A 95 -8.77 2.59 -2.22
C SER A 95 -9.87 3.00 -1.23
N GLN A 96 -11.12 2.60 -1.47
CA GLN A 96 -12.23 2.88 -0.57
C GLN A 96 -12.12 2.09 0.75
N ILE A 97 -11.68 0.83 0.70
CA ILE A 97 -11.40 0.02 1.90
C ILE A 97 -10.34 0.73 2.75
N LEU A 98 -9.25 1.21 2.14
CA LEU A 98 -8.18 1.91 2.85
C LEU A 98 -8.66 3.21 3.50
N LEU A 99 -9.47 4.00 2.79
CA LEU A 99 -10.04 5.25 3.30
C LEU A 99 -11.02 5.00 4.46
N THR A 100 -11.84 3.96 4.34
CA THR A 100 -12.83 3.58 5.36
C THR A 100 -12.15 3.01 6.60
N GLN A 101 -11.18 2.11 6.44
CA GLN A 101 -10.39 1.55 7.55
C GLN A 101 -9.54 2.62 8.24
N GLY A 102 -9.00 3.59 7.48
CA GLY A 102 -8.30 4.76 8.03
C GLY A 102 -9.19 5.67 8.88
N ASN A 103 -10.46 5.82 8.51
CA ASN A 103 -11.44 6.62 9.27
C ASN A 103 -12.04 5.86 10.48
N THR A 104 -12.10 4.52 10.45
CA THR A 104 -12.57 3.73 11.61
C THR A 104 -11.62 3.75 12.81
N ALA A 105 -10.35 4.11 12.62
CA ALA A 105 -9.38 4.23 13.71
C ALA A 105 -9.61 5.44 14.64
N VAL A 106 -10.48 6.39 14.25
CA VAL A 106 -10.65 7.66 14.97
C VAL A 106 -12.03 7.81 15.64
N THR A 107 -12.95 6.85 15.50
CA THR A 107 -14.34 7.05 15.97
C THR A 107 -14.94 5.95 16.85
N ASN A 108 -14.30 4.79 17.01
CA ASN A 108 -14.86 3.74 17.87
C ASN A 108 -13.95 3.44 19.06
N ASN A 109 -14.28 4.10 20.17
CA ASN A 109 -13.83 3.72 21.51
C ASN A 109 -14.33 2.30 21.83
N GLY A 110 -13.38 1.38 21.95
CA GLY A 110 -13.51 0.14 22.71
C GLY A 110 -14.56 -0.86 22.20
N ARG A 111 -14.14 -1.81 21.37
CA ARG A 111 -14.47 -3.24 21.52
C ARG A 111 -13.76 -4.09 20.47
N ASP A 112 -12.84 -4.91 20.99
CA ASP A 112 -12.45 -6.26 20.57
C ASP A 112 -12.74 -6.69 19.13
N ILE A 113 -11.67 -6.90 18.34
CA ILE A 113 -11.71 -7.70 17.11
C ILE A 113 -10.77 -8.89 17.26
N LEU A 114 -11.41 -10.05 17.49
CA LEU A 114 -10.89 -11.37 17.15
C LEU A 114 -10.82 -11.50 15.63
N LEU A 115 -9.67 -11.96 15.14
CA LEU A 115 -9.37 -12.18 13.72
C LEU A 115 -9.68 -13.64 13.35
N PRO A 116 -10.54 -13.96 12.36
CA PRO A 116 -10.52 -15.27 11.72
C PRO A 116 -9.64 -15.27 10.47
N ASN A 117 -8.60 -16.09 10.57
CA ASN A 117 -7.65 -16.48 9.55
C ASN A 117 -8.33 -17.36 8.48
N ALA A 118 -8.03 -17.15 7.18
CA ALA A 118 -8.31 -18.14 6.14
C ALA A 118 -7.23 -18.11 5.04
N LEU A 119 -6.08 -18.72 5.34
CA LEU A 119 -5.28 -19.43 4.35
C LEU A 119 -5.83 -20.87 4.29
N SER A 120 -6.56 -21.21 3.23
CA SER A 120 -6.84 -22.59 2.87
C SER A 120 -6.31 -22.84 1.45
N GLN A 121 -5.26 -23.64 1.38
CA GLN A 121 -4.87 -24.34 0.16
C GLN A 121 -4.50 -25.78 0.52
N GLY A 122 -5.34 -26.71 0.08
CA GLY A 122 -4.93 -27.97 -0.56
C GLY A 122 -4.30 -29.07 0.30
N SER A 123 -5.15 -30.05 0.65
CA SER A 123 -4.84 -31.45 0.96
C SER A 123 -3.76 -32.10 0.08
N LEU A 124 -2.90 -32.95 0.67
CA LEU A 124 -2.55 -34.31 0.17
C LEU A 124 -1.75 -35.09 1.26
N GLY A 125 -2.18 -36.33 1.55
CA GLY A 125 -1.26 -37.43 1.89
C GLY A 125 -1.14 -37.86 3.36
N SER A 126 -2.03 -38.75 3.79
CA SER A 126 -1.82 -39.67 4.92
C SER A 126 -0.64 -40.61 4.67
N ASN A 127 0.30 -40.72 5.61
CA ASN A 127 0.98 -41.98 5.89
C ASN A 127 1.52 -42.01 7.33
N SER A 128 0.94 -42.91 8.12
CA SER A 128 1.40 -43.37 9.42
C SER A 128 2.64 -44.25 9.28
N LEU A 129 3.75 -43.90 9.93
CA LEU A 129 4.77 -44.87 10.33
C LEU A 129 5.35 -44.55 11.72
N SER A 130 5.23 -45.58 12.56
CA SER A 130 5.85 -45.90 13.84
C SER A 130 7.31 -45.47 14.03
N GLY A 131 7.68 -45.13 15.28
CA GLY A 131 9.08 -44.93 15.69
C GLY A 131 9.26 -44.53 17.16
N ASP A 132 9.06 -45.51 18.04
CA ASP A 132 9.65 -45.71 19.38
C ASP A 132 10.79 -44.78 19.86
N ARG A 133 10.66 -44.21 21.09
CA ARG A 133 11.59 -44.42 22.24
C ARG A 133 11.35 -43.49 23.44
N ASN A 134 11.22 -44.14 24.60
CA ASN A 134 11.23 -43.62 25.97
C ASN A 134 12.46 -42.73 26.31
N ASN A 135 12.27 -41.74 27.20
CA ASN A 135 12.85 -41.75 28.55
C ASN A 135 12.27 -40.58 29.39
N GLY A 136 11.88 -40.88 30.63
CA GLY A 136 11.27 -39.92 31.55
C GLY A 136 12.27 -39.17 32.43
N GLY A 137 11.74 -38.26 33.26
CA GLY A 137 12.44 -37.79 34.45
C GLY A 137 12.26 -36.31 34.78
N SER A 138 11.21 -36.02 35.56
CA SER A 138 11.24 -35.14 36.73
C SER A 138 11.50 -33.62 36.57
N GLY A 139 10.51 -32.85 37.01
CA GLY A 139 10.75 -31.81 38.02
C GLY A 139 10.72 -30.35 37.57
N ASP A 140 9.64 -29.68 37.98
CA ASP A 140 9.65 -28.37 38.65
C ASP A 140 9.50 -27.08 37.82
N GLY A 141 8.56 -26.26 38.31
CA GLY A 141 8.72 -24.81 38.40
C GLY A 141 8.59 -23.94 37.14
N LEU A 142 7.35 -23.55 36.84
CA LEU A 142 6.95 -22.14 36.64
C LEU A 142 8.00 -21.18 36.05
N ILE A 143 8.09 -21.03 34.72
CA ILE A 143 8.41 -19.72 34.11
C ILE A 143 7.59 -19.54 32.82
N SER A 144 6.46 -18.86 33.00
CA SER A 144 5.94 -17.80 32.13
C SER A 144 6.34 -17.88 30.66
N GLY A 145 5.48 -18.51 29.86
CA GLY A 145 5.46 -18.32 28.42
C GLY A 145 5.14 -16.86 28.10
N GLY A 146 6.19 -16.04 28.00
CA GLY A 146 6.17 -14.76 27.32
C GLY A 146 5.98 -15.02 25.83
N HIS A 147 4.75 -15.34 25.42
CA HIS A 147 4.34 -15.16 24.04
C HIS A 147 4.30 -13.63 23.85
N GLU A 148 5.46 -13.01 23.58
CA GLU A 148 5.54 -11.62 23.15
C GLU A 148 4.63 -11.51 21.93
N GLN A 149 3.45 -10.92 22.14
CA GLN A 149 2.49 -10.68 21.10
C GLN A 149 3.08 -9.58 20.24
N LEU A 150 3.89 -9.97 19.24
CA LEU A 150 4.54 -9.05 18.31
C LEU A 150 3.52 -7.99 17.88
N SER A 151 3.84 -6.71 18.10
CA SER A 151 2.95 -5.60 17.78
C SER A 151 2.55 -5.69 16.31
N ALA A 152 1.38 -5.18 15.94
CA ALA A 152 0.95 -5.16 14.54
C ALA A 152 2.01 -4.53 13.61
N ASN A 153 2.77 -3.56 14.13
CA ASN A 153 3.92 -2.95 13.44
C ASN A 153 5.11 -3.91 13.27
N ASP A 154 5.36 -4.80 14.23
CA ASP A 154 6.45 -5.78 14.16
C ASP A 154 6.11 -6.88 13.15
N LYS A 155 4.85 -7.33 13.11
CA LYS A 155 4.36 -8.26 12.08
C LYS A 155 4.47 -7.65 10.68
N LEU A 156 4.12 -6.37 10.52
CA LEU A 156 4.28 -5.63 9.27
C LEU A 156 5.76 -5.50 8.89
N MET A 157 6.63 -5.16 9.84
CA MET A 157 8.07 -5.03 9.62
C MET A 157 8.67 -6.35 9.13
N LEU A 158 8.36 -7.47 9.79
CA LEU A 158 8.79 -8.81 9.37
C LEU A 158 8.26 -9.19 7.98
N SER A 159 7.00 -8.84 7.67
CA SER A 159 6.43 -9.09 6.35
C SER A 159 7.14 -8.29 5.26
N LEU A 160 7.49 -7.03 5.52
CA LEU A 160 8.20 -6.19 4.57
C LEU A 160 9.64 -6.69 4.34
N GLU A 161 10.33 -7.13 5.40
CA GLU A 161 11.67 -7.73 5.28
C GLU A 161 11.64 -9.04 4.51
N LYS A 162 10.63 -9.89 4.75
CA LYS A 162 10.43 -11.12 3.98
C LYS A 162 10.20 -10.81 2.49
N GLN A 163 9.35 -9.83 2.18
CA GLN A 163 9.09 -9.42 0.80
C GLN A 163 10.35 -8.85 0.13
N LEU A 164 11.13 -8.05 0.87
CA LEU A 164 12.41 -7.53 0.40
C LEU A 164 13.38 -8.68 0.07
N ASN A 165 13.46 -9.71 0.90
CA ASN A 165 14.30 -10.88 0.65
C ASN A 165 13.87 -11.66 -0.61
N ILE A 166 12.56 -11.79 -0.83
CA ILE A 166 12.01 -12.41 -2.04
C ILE A 166 12.43 -11.62 -3.28
N GLU A 167 12.20 -10.30 -3.29
CA GLU A 167 12.56 -9.45 -4.44
C GLU A 167 14.08 -9.42 -4.68
N MET A 168 14.90 -9.49 -3.62
CA MET A 168 16.36 -9.66 -3.73
C MET A 168 16.73 -10.98 -4.42
N LYS A 169 16.04 -12.08 -4.10
CA LYS A 169 16.24 -13.38 -4.78
C LYS A 169 15.81 -13.32 -6.25
N VAL A 170 14.70 -12.66 -6.56
CA VAL A 170 14.24 -12.45 -7.95
C VAL A 170 15.26 -11.62 -8.72
N LYS A 171 15.76 -10.52 -8.14
CA LYS A 171 16.82 -9.67 -8.71
C LYS A 171 18.08 -10.48 -9.03
N ASN A 172 18.56 -11.28 -8.07
CA ASN A 172 19.73 -12.14 -8.27
C ASN A 172 19.47 -13.23 -9.32
N GLY A 173 18.26 -13.82 -9.34
CA GLY A 173 17.87 -14.79 -10.35
C GLY A 173 17.86 -14.23 -11.77
N ALA A 174 17.36 -12.99 -11.94
CA ALA A 174 17.39 -12.27 -13.20
C ALA A 174 18.82 -11.92 -13.64
N GLU A 175 19.69 -11.49 -12.72
CA GLU A 175 21.11 -11.23 -13.01
C GLU A 175 21.85 -12.49 -13.47
N ASN A 176 21.65 -13.62 -12.78
CA ASN A 176 22.24 -14.91 -13.17
C ASN A 176 21.74 -15.35 -14.56
N MET A 177 20.45 -15.15 -14.84
CA MET A 177 19.86 -15.46 -16.14
C MET A 177 20.51 -14.60 -17.24
N ILE A 178 20.64 -13.28 -17.03
CA ILE A 178 21.32 -12.37 -17.96
C ILE A 178 22.78 -12.80 -18.18
N GLN A 179 23.52 -13.11 -17.11
CA GLN A 179 24.94 -13.49 -17.20
C GLN A 179 25.13 -14.81 -17.98
N SER A 180 24.25 -15.79 -17.77
CA SER A 180 24.26 -17.05 -18.52
C SER A 180 23.93 -16.86 -20.01
N LEU A 181 22.97 -15.98 -20.31
CA LEU A 181 22.56 -15.66 -21.68
C LEU A 181 23.61 -14.82 -22.42
N GLN A 182 24.39 -13.99 -21.70
CA GLN A 182 25.48 -13.19 -22.26
C GLN A 182 26.76 -14.00 -22.50
N SER A 183 26.99 -15.06 -21.72
CA SER A 183 28.18 -15.91 -21.81
C SER A 183 28.04 -17.06 -22.82
N GLY A 184 26.81 -17.39 -23.24
CA GLY A 184 26.53 -18.44 -24.20
C GLY A 184 26.74 -18.03 -25.66
N HIS A 185 27.43 -18.87 -26.44
CA HIS A 185 27.63 -18.65 -27.87
C HIS A 185 26.29 -18.82 -28.62
N TYR A 186 25.90 -17.79 -29.39
CA TYR A 186 24.71 -17.69 -30.26
C TYR A 186 23.37 -17.30 -29.62
N GLY A 187 23.15 -15.99 -29.46
CA GLY A 187 22.04 -15.18 -30.03
C GLY A 187 20.58 -15.68 -30.12
N ARG A 188 20.19 -16.85 -29.59
CA ARG A 188 18.85 -17.43 -29.80
C ARG A 188 17.77 -16.85 -28.89
N ASP A 189 18.17 -16.27 -27.76
CA ASP A 189 17.24 -15.99 -26.67
C ASP A 189 17.08 -14.48 -26.40
N LYS A 190 17.09 -13.67 -27.47
CA LYS A 190 16.91 -12.21 -27.39
C LYS A 190 15.64 -11.82 -26.62
N LYS A 191 14.58 -12.63 -26.75
CA LYS A 191 13.33 -12.44 -26.02
C LYS A 191 13.46 -12.73 -24.52
N LEU A 192 14.12 -13.85 -24.16
CA LEU A 192 14.38 -14.20 -22.76
C LEU A 192 15.34 -13.20 -22.10
N LEU A 193 16.33 -12.70 -22.84
CA LEU A 193 17.22 -11.64 -22.36
C LEU A 193 16.45 -10.35 -22.06
N ALA A 194 15.55 -9.94 -22.95
CA ALA A 194 14.68 -8.78 -22.72
C ALA A 194 13.75 -8.99 -21.50
N GLU A 195 13.20 -10.18 -21.34
CA GLU A 195 12.36 -10.53 -20.20
C GLU A 195 13.14 -10.52 -18.87
N ALA A 196 14.35 -11.08 -18.85
CA ALA A 196 15.23 -11.04 -17.70
C ALA A 196 15.66 -9.60 -17.35
N GLN A 197 15.93 -8.77 -18.36
CA GLN A 197 16.22 -7.33 -18.18
C GLN A 197 15.02 -6.57 -17.60
N GLN A 198 13.81 -6.87 -18.07
CA GLN A 198 12.59 -6.30 -17.52
C GLN A 198 12.39 -6.72 -16.06
N MET A 199 12.49 -8.03 -15.75
CA MET A 199 12.40 -8.55 -14.38
C MET A 199 13.46 -7.92 -13.46
N LEU A 200 14.68 -7.72 -13.94
CA LEU A 200 15.73 -7.05 -13.19
C LEU A 200 15.37 -5.59 -12.87
N THR A 201 14.78 -4.88 -13.83
CA THR A 201 14.37 -3.48 -13.65
C THR A 201 13.21 -3.37 -12.66
N ASP A 202 12.19 -4.22 -12.81
CA ASP A 202 11.02 -4.26 -11.94
C ASP A 202 11.39 -4.66 -10.50
N SER A 203 12.23 -5.68 -10.33
CA SER A 203 12.69 -6.12 -9.00
C SER A 203 13.54 -5.05 -8.31
N LYS A 204 14.41 -4.33 -9.03
CA LYS A 204 15.16 -3.19 -8.48
C LYS A 204 14.23 -2.07 -7.99
N ALA A 205 13.22 -1.69 -8.78
CA ALA A 205 12.25 -0.68 -8.36
C ALA A 205 11.47 -1.10 -7.11
N LYS A 206 11.05 -2.38 -7.03
CA LYS A 206 10.37 -2.92 -5.85
C LYS A 206 11.26 -2.99 -4.62
N ILE A 207 12.53 -3.36 -4.77
CA ILE A 207 13.52 -3.38 -3.68
C ILE A 207 13.64 -1.98 -3.06
N GLU A 208 13.78 -0.95 -3.88
CA GLU A 208 13.88 0.43 -3.39
C GLU A 208 12.61 0.88 -2.68
N PHE A 209 11.44 0.58 -3.26
CA PHE A 209 10.16 0.85 -2.60
C PHE A 209 10.04 0.15 -1.24
N LEU A 210 10.40 -1.13 -1.15
CA LEU A 210 10.35 -1.89 0.10
C LEU A 210 11.34 -1.35 1.13
N ARG A 211 12.56 -0.97 0.71
CA ARG A 211 13.56 -0.31 1.58
C ARG A 211 13.03 1.00 2.15
N LEU A 212 12.45 1.86 1.31
CA LEU A 212 11.82 3.11 1.74
C LEU A 212 10.67 2.86 2.72
N ARG A 213 9.84 1.84 2.47
CA ARG A 213 8.73 1.49 3.35
C ARG A 213 9.22 0.98 4.70
N ILE A 214 10.23 0.11 4.73
CA ILE A 214 10.87 -0.38 5.96
C ILE A 214 11.47 0.80 6.73
N LEU A 215 12.21 1.68 6.05
CA LEU A 215 12.80 2.87 6.66
C LEU A 215 11.73 3.74 7.32
N LYS A 216 10.61 3.98 6.62
CA LYS A 216 9.49 4.76 7.16
C LYS A 216 8.83 4.10 8.37
N VAL A 217 8.61 2.78 8.34
CA VAL A 217 8.04 2.04 9.48
C VAL A 217 9.00 2.08 10.67
N LYS A 218 10.31 1.97 10.44
CA LYS A 218 11.33 2.06 11.49
C LYS A 218 11.40 3.45 12.12
N GLN A 219 11.40 4.51 11.30
CA GLN A 219 11.35 5.89 11.78
C GLN A 219 10.07 6.16 12.58
N ASN A 220 8.92 5.65 12.14
CA ASN A 220 7.66 5.79 12.86
C ASN A 220 7.68 5.06 14.23
N LYS A 221 8.32 3.88 14.29
CA LYS A 221 8.54 3.15 15.54
C LYS A 221 9.47 3.92 16.49
N GLU A 222 10.55 4.49 15.97
CA GLU A 222 11.47 5.32 16.77
C GLU A 222 10.80 6.61 17.27
N HIS A 223 9.98 7.27 16.45
CA HIS A 223 9.23 8.47 16.85
C HIS A 223 8.19 8.14 17.92
N ALA A 224 7.46 7.04 17.77
CA ALA A 224 6.51 6.57 18.78
C ALA A 224 7.22 6.21 20.11
N ASN A 225 8.38 5.57 20.04
CA ASN A 225 9.18 5.23 21.23
C ASN A 225 9.75 6.48 21.92
N LYS A 226 10.22 7.48 21.16
CA LYS A 226 10.68 8.76 21.71
C LYS A 226 9.54 9.52 22.40
N LEU A 227 8.36 9.58 21.79
CA LEU A 227 7.18 10.19 22.39
C LEU A 227 6.74 9.45 23.67
N ALA A 228 6.75 8.12 23.65
CA ALA A 228 6.44 7.31 24.83
C ALA A 228 7.46 7.54 25.97
N ALA A 229 8.76 7.58 25.65
CA ALA A 229 9.81 7.90 26.62
C ALA A 229 9.66 9.33 27.20
N GLN A 230 9.29 10.31 26.37
CA GLN A 230 9.02 11.69 26.80
C GLN A 230 7.81 11.79 27.75
N ILE A 231 6.78 10.96 27.54
CA ILE A 231 5.60 10.87 28.40
C ILE A 231 5.95 10.23 29.75
N VAL A 232 6.73 9.15 29.76
CA VAL A 232 7.19 8.49 31.00
C VAL A 232 8.09 9.44 31.81
N ALA A 233 9.00 10.17 31.15
CA ALA A 233 9.86 11.16 31.81
C ALA A 233 9.10 12.39 32.37
N ASN A 234 7.84 12.64 31.97
CA ASN A 234 6.98 13.65 32.64
C ASN A 234 6.29 13.12 33.89
N ALA A 235 6.02 11.81 33.93
CA ALA A 235 5.17 11.21 34.96
C ALA A 235 5.91 11.05 36.30
N GLU A 236 7.25 11.08 36.29
CA GLU A 236 8.08 10.92 37.49
C GLU A 236 8.43 12.25 38.21
N GLU A 237 8.02 13.42 37.70
CA GLU A 237 8.32 14.73 38.34
C GLU A 237 7.12 15.38 39.07
N ASN A 238 5.98 14.70 39.19
CA ASN A 238 4.83 15.22 39.96
C ASN A 238 4.32 14.22 41.00
N GLY A 239 5.17 13.95 41.98
CA GLY A 239 4.83 13.15 43.16
C GLY A 239 5.68 13.50 44.38
N GLY A 240 5.44 14.67 45.00
CA GLY A 240 6.04 15.01 46.30
C GLY A 240 5.75 16.43 46.81
N SER A 241 4.88 16.54 47.81
CA SER A 241 4.40 17.74 48.50
C SER A 241 5.46 18.71 49.04
N GLY A 242 5.16 20.02 49.06
CA GLY A 242 5.88 20.99 49.90
C GLY A 242 5.47 22.45 49.69
N VAL A 243 5.11 23.12 50.78
CA VAL A 243 4.61 24.50 50.88
C VAL A 243 5.68 25.58 50.56
N GLY A 244 5.27 26.63 49.84
CA GLY A 244 5.75 28.02 50.02
C GLY A 244 6.95 28.51 49.19
N GLY A 245 6.75 29.58 48.40
CA GLY A 245 7.84 30.44 47.92
C GLY A 245 7.63 31.02 46.51
N VAL A 246 7.44 32.33 46.43
CA VAL A 246 7.32 33.11 45.18
C VAL A 246 8.70 33.28 44.52
N GLY A 247 8.79 33.02 43.21
CA GLY A 247 9.77 33.67 42.32
C GLY A 247 10.58 32.77 41.37
N GLY A 248 10.30 32.87 40.06
CA GLY A 248 11.30 32.68 39.00
C GLY A 248 11.12 31.51 38.02
N LEU A 249 10.49 31.78 36.86
CA LEU A 249 10.89 31.44 35.46
C LEU A 249 11.68 30.13 35.23
N MET A 250 11.40 29.20 34.29
CA MET A 250 10.48 29.01 33.16
C MET A 250 10.72 27.54 32.69
N PRO A 251 9.74 26.81 32.10
CA PRO A 251 9.92 25.41 31.72
C PRO A 251 10.49 25.26 30.30
N GLN A 252 11.69 24.68 30.20
CA GLN A 252 12.40 24.35 28.94
C GLN A 252 11.80 23.14 28.19
N ARG A 253 10.47 23.04 28.18
CA ARG A 253 9.71 21.93 27.60
C ARG A 253 8.81 22.34 26.43
N LEU A 254 8.65 23.65 26.20
CA LEU A 254 7.94 24.22 25.04
C LEU A 254 8.87 24.61 23.87
N GLU A 255 10.18 24.73 24.11
CA GLU A 255 11.16 25.08 23.05
C GLU A 255 11.16 24.02 21.94
N THR A 256 11.35 22.73 22.24
CA THR A 256 11.46 21.69 21.20
C THR A 256 10.26 21.61 20.24
N SER A 257 9.04 21.86 20.70
CA SER A 257 7.84 21.88 19.84
C SER A 257 7.72 23.17 19.02
N LEU A 258 8.14 24.31 19.58
CA LEU A 258 8.14 25.60 18.90
C LEU A 258 9.29 25.69 17.88
N GLU A 259 10.49 25.23 18.24
CA GLU A 259 11.64 25.12 17.33
C GLU A 259 11.31 24.25 16.12
N GLU A 260 10.67 23.09 16.30
CA GLU A 260 10.22 22.23 15.20
C GLU A 260 9.19 22.92 14.32
N ARG A 261 8.22 23.63 14.92
CA ARG A 261 7.21 24.39 14.18
C ARG A 261 7.81 25.58 13.43
N ILE A 262 8.80 26.25 14.02
CA ILE A 262 9.56 27.34 13.40
C ILE A 262 10.37 26.79 12.22
N GLU A 263 11.02 25.64 12.36
CA GLU A 263 11.82 25.06 11.29
C GLU A 263 10.93 24.51 10.15
N GLU A 264 9.78 23.93 10.47
CA GLU A 264 8.76 23.56 9.48
C GLU A 264 8.26 24.80 8.71
N LEU A 265 7.93 25.89 9.42
CA LEU A 265 7.49 27.14 8.80
C LEU A 265 8.61 27.79 7.96
N ARG A 266 9.86 27.76 8.41
CA ARG A 266 11.02 28.20 7.64
C ARG A 266 11.21 27.38 6.36
N HIS A 267 11.03 26.08 6.45
CA HIS A 267 11.11 25.19 5.29
C HIS A 267 10.00 25.48 4.28
N ARG A 268 8.75 25.64 4.75
CA ARG A 268 7.61 26.04 3.91
C ARG A 268 7.83 27.40 3.27
N LEU A 269 8.30 28.39 4.03
CA LEU A 269 8.61 29.72 3.51
C LEU A 269 9.70 29.68 2.43
N ARG A 270 10.72 28.81 2.59
CA ARG A 270 11.77 28.61 1.58
C ARG A 270 11.21 28.02 0.29
N ILE A 271 10.27 27.07 0.40
CA ILE A 271 9.57 26.47 -0.76
C ILE A 271 8.70 27.53 -1.44
N GLU A 272 7.87 28.24 -0.68
CA GLU A 272 6.99 29.31 -1.18
C GLU A 272 7.80 30.40 -1.87
N ALA A 273 8.93 30.84 -1.30
CA ALA A 273 9.83 31.80 -1.92
C ALA A 273 10.39 31.29 -3.26
N ALA A 274 10.82 30.03 -3.32
CA ALA A 274 11.31 29.43 -4.57
C ALA A 274 10.21 29.29 -5.64
N VAL A 275 8.98 28.95 -5.24
CA VAL A 275 7.83 28.88 -6.13
C VAL A 275 7.46 30.27 -6.66
N VAL A 276 7.43 31.28 -5.78
CA VAL A 276 7.14 32.67 -6.14
C VAL A 276 8.21 33.23 -7.08
N ASP A 277 9.49 32.97 -6.82
CA ASP A 277 10.57 33.42 -7.71
C ASP A 277 10.56 32.67 -9.05
N GLY A 278 10.20 31.38 -9.06
CA GLY A 278 9.94 30.62 -10.28
C GLY A 278 8.80 31.24 -11.11
N ALA A 279 7.68 31.57 -10.48
CA ALA A 279 6.54 32.22 -11.14
C ALA A 279 6.91 33.61 -11.69
N LYS A 280 7.64 34.43 -10.92
CA LYS A 280 8.16 35.73 -11.39
C LYS A 280 9.07 35.57 -12.61
N ASN A 281 9.92 34.54 -12.61
CA ASN A 281 10.82 34.29 -13.73
C ASN A 281 10.05 33.88 -15.00
N VAL A 282 9.02 33.03 -14.85
CA VAL A 282 8.11 32.66 -15.94
C VAL A 282 7.37 33.89 -16.48
N ILE A 283 6.80 34.74 -15.61
CA ILE A 283 6.14 35.99 -16.02
C ILE A 283 7.10 36.89 -16.80
N ARG A 284 8.34 37.04 -16.34
CA ARG A 284 9.36 37.83 -17.04
C ARG A 284 9.67 37.27 -18.42
N ILE A 285 9.80 35.95 -18.56
CA ILE A 285 10.02 35.28 -19.85
C ILE A 285 8.81 35.46 -20.79
N LEU A 286 7.60 35.38 -20.25
CA LEU A 286 6.35 35.59 -21.00
C LEU A 286 6.15 37.05 -21.40
N GLN A 287 6.55 38.02 -20.57
CA GLN A 287 6.48 39.46 -20.89
C GLN A 287 7.53 39.86 -21.93
N ASN A 288 8.71 39.24 -21.94
CA ASN A 288 9.73 39.47 -22.96
C ASN A 288 9.40 38.81 -24.31
N ASN A 289 8.57 37.75 -24.34
CA ASN A 289 8.09 37.13 -25.56
C ASN A 289 6.78 37.77 -26.02
N LYS A 290 6.88 38.71 -26.96
CA LYS A 290 5.80 39.57 -27.47
C LYS A 290 4.80 38.82 -28.38
N VAL A 291 4.35 37.63 -28.00
CA VAL A 291 3.28 36.86 -28.69
C VAL A 291 2.25 36.44 -27.63
N PRO A 292 0.97 36.84 -27.76
CA PRO A 292 0.04 36.85 -26.63
C PRO A 292 -0.58 35.47 -26.40
N ASP A 293 0.07 34.62 -25.59
CA ASP A 293 -0.59 33.41 -25.08
C ASP A 293 -1.39 33.74 -23.81
N LYS A 294 -2.56 34.37 -24.02
CA LYS A 294 -3.44 34.89 -22.95
C LYS A 294 -3.90 33.83 -21.94
N LYS A 295 -3.83 32.55 -22.28
CA LYS A 295 -4.20 31.44 -21.38
C LYS A 295 -3.17 31.21 -20.27
N ALA A 296 -1.87 31.27 -20.58
CA ALA A 296 -0.82 31.04 -19.59
C ALA A 296 -0.75 32.14 -18.51
N LEU A 297 -1.07 33.39 -18.86
CA LEU A 297 -1.10 34.51 -17.93
C LEU A 297 -2.24 34.40 -16.89
N GLN A 298 -3.37 33.78 -17.27
CA GLN A 298 -4.54 33.65 -16.40
C GLN A 298 -4.38 32.54 -15.36
N GLU A 299 -3.65 31.48 -15.70
CA GLU A 299 -3.32 30.39 -14.75
C GLU A 299 -2.29 30.83 -13.69
N VAL A 300 -1.30 31.65 -14.07
CA VAL A 300 -0.27 32.14 -13.13
C VAL A 300 -0.82 33.24 -12.19
N THR A 301 -1.77 34.06 -12.64
CA THR A 301 -2.39 35.09 -11.78
C THR A 301 -3.37 34.50 -10.77
N SER A 302 -4.06 33.40 -11.11
CA SER A 302 -4.96 32.70 -10.18
C SER A 302 -4.22 31.99 -9.04
N THR A 303 -2.97 31.56 -9.25
CA THR A 303 -2.18 30.88 -8.21
C THR A 303 -1.50 31.84 -7.23
N HIS A 304 -1.41 33.13 -7.55
CA HIS A 304 -0.86 34.15 -6.67
C HIS A 304 -1.89 34.75 -5.68
N SER A 305 -3.19 34.46 -5.84
CA SER A 305 -4.29 35.07 -5.08
C SER A 305 -4.98 34.14 -4.08
N LYS A 306 -4.34 33.03 -3.71
CA LYS A 306 -4.73 32.19 -2.56
C LYS A 306 -3.55 32.05 -1.62
#